data_AF-A0A9E4PLC8-F1
#
_entry.id   AF-A0A9E4PLC8-F1
#
_cell.length_a   1.000
_cell.length_b   1.000
_cell.length_c   1.000
_cell.angle_alpha   90.00
_cell.angle_beta   90.00
_cell.angle_gamma   90.00
#
_symmetry.space_group_name_H-M   'P 1'
#
loop_
_entity.id
_entity.type
_entity.pdbx_description
1 polymer ?
#
loop_
_entity_poly.entity_id
_entity_poly.type
_entity_poly.pdbx_seq_one_letter_code
_entity_poly.pdbx_strand_id
1 'polypeptide(L)'
;MGFRFQPPSEEGDDLGPAPGPFRFRSPPRIRISGGLLRWGAVIIFLIILFIIASLAKGIYADWLWFDSVVDAEGEDYSSVFSLRITTRIWLFFAGAGVFLAFFVANVLFALRVMSSSGGPSLQLGGMDVGSARRVFLIAGVAITLFLAVIFGSQAGSQWDTILLFLNSQPFGIEEPAFNKDIGFYVFELPALNFILGWFMGLVVLTTIVVGGLYAFRIMVSGLSTPPPGLARPHISLLLVIVIGLFIWRYWLGRFALVYSERGATFGASYTDINAQLPVIYILMGLAALAAVAIMINAFRRGVIMLPIGAIVLWVVVAIVGGLIYPATVQRYTVVPNELVKEREFITRNIEATRFAYGLDLIEVLPPDQTPANDFVTAAEIEANPSTIRNIRLWDHRPLLQTIDQRQTIRPFYDFLDVDVDRYVIDGELRQVMLAPRELNPASLPEDAQSWVNKRLQFTHGFGLVMVPVNEVVQEGLPRYFIEGIPPSGDPEIEQPRVY
;
A
#
# COMPACT_ATOMS: atom_id res chain seq x y z
N MET A 1 -55.49 16.86 -84.97
CA MET A 1 -56.67 17.31 -84.20
C MET A 1 -56.24 17.49 -82.75
N GLY A 2 -56.48 18.66 -82.17
CA GLY A 2 -55.84 19.12 -80.93
C GLY A 2 -56.28 18.35 -79.68
N PHE A 3 -55.32 18.00 -78.83
CA PHE A 3 -55.59 17.52 -77.49
C PHE A 3 -55.88 18.71 -76.59
N ARG A 4 -57.14 18.80 -76.14
CA ARG A 4 -57.60 19.74 -75.11
C ARG A 4 -56.98 19.36 -73.77
N PHE A 5 -56.37 20.33 -73.11
CA PHE A 5 -55.99 20.25 -71.71
C PHE A 5 -57.27 20.29 -70.87
N GLN A 6 -57.50 19.25 -70.07
CA GLN A 6 -58.57 19.19 -69.08
C GLN A 6 -57.91 19.50 -67.74
N PRO A 7 -58.24 20.61 -67.05
CA PRO A 7 -57.70 20.84 -65.72
C PRO A 7 -58.22 19.74 -64.78
N PRO A 8 -57.40 19.26 -63.83
CA PRO A 8 -57.84 18.28 -62.85
C PRO A 8 -59.01 18.86 -62.05
N SER A 9 -60.01 18.03 -61.84
CA SER A 9 -61.16 18.29 -60.98
C SER A 9 -60.69 18.70 -59.58
N GLU A 10 -61.36 19.70 -59.01
CA GLU A 10 -61.32 19.99 -57.57
C GLU A 10 -62.03 18.88 -56.78
N GLU A 11 -61.61 17.62 -56.96
CA GLU A 11 -61.82 16.60 -55.94
C GLU A 11 -60.65 16.77 -54.98
N GLY A 12 -60.93 17.48 -53.89
CA GLY A 12 -60.00 17.61 -52.78
C GLY A 12 -59.56 16.22 -52.35
N ASP A 13 -58.27 15.94 -52.56
CA ASP A 13 -57.57 14.91 -51.82
C ASP A 13 -57.86 15.16 -50.34
N ASP A 14 -58.75 14.35 -49.77
CA ASP A 14 -58.94 14.22 -48.33
C ASP A 14 -57.68 13.54 -47.76
N LEU A 15 -56.58 14.30 -47.78
CA LEU A 15 -55.46 14.09 -46.89
C LEU A 15 -56.02 14.41 -45.50
N GLY A 16 -56.55 13.36 -44.86
CA GLY A 16 -57.13 13.41 -43.53
C GLY A 16 -56.28 14.25 -42.55
N PRO A 17 -56.88 14.71 -41.45
CA PRO A 17 -56.33 15.79 -40.63
C PRO A 17 -54.87 15.54 -40.28
N ALA A 18 -54.05 16.61 -40.38
CA ALA A 18 -52.64 16.57 -40.02
C ALA A 18 -52.42 15.77 -38.73
N PRO A 19 -51.46 14.83 -38.68
CA PRO A 19 -51.23 14.03 -37.48
C PRO A 19 -51.03 14.99 -36.31
N GLY A 20 -51.89 14.87 -35.30
CA GLY A 20 -51.84 15.75 -34.14
C GLY A 20 -50.43 15.73 -33.54
N PRO A 21 -49.96 16.84 -32.95
CA PRO A 21 -48.60 16.96 -32.44
C PRO A 21 -48.28 15.73 -31.57
N PHE A 22 -47.14 15.09 -31.80
CA PHE A 22 -46.67 13.94 -31.03
C PHE A 22 -46.85 14.23 -29.54
N ARG A 23 -47.91 13.67 -28.96
CA ARG A 23 -48.17 13.76 -27.52
C ARG A 23 -47.17 12.81 -26.87
N PHE A 24 -46.02 13.34 -26.46
CA PHE A 24 -45.19 12.65 -25.48
C PHE A 24 -46.09 12.33 -24.29
N ARG A 25 -46.42 11.04 -24.09
CA ARG A 25 -47.08 10.60 -22.87
C ARG A 25 -46.20 11.07 -21.73
N SER A 26 -46.74 11.96 -20.89
CA SER A 26 -46.10 12.36 -19.65
C SER A 26 -45.62 11.10 -18.93
N PRO A 27 -44.36 11.00 -18.48
CA PRO A 27 -43.92 9.84 -17.73
C PRO A 27 -44.90 9.63 -16.56
N PRO A 28 -45.29 8.39 -16.24
CA PRO A 28 -46.19 8.14 -15.14
C PRO A 28 -45.61 8.80 -13.89
N ARG A 29 -46.36 9.70 -13.26
CA ARG A 29 -45.99 10.25 -11.97
C ARG A 29 -45.97 9.07 -11.00
N ILE A 30 -44.77 8.57 -10.66
CA ILE A 30 -44.59 7.55 -9.64
C ILE A 30 -45.05 8.20 -8.32
N ARG A 31 -46.33 8.04 -7.99
CA ARG A 31 -46.85 8.29 -6.66
C ARG A 31 -46.29 7.19 -5.79
N ILE A 32 -45.12 7.43 -5.20
CA ILE A 32 -44.64 6.60 -4.10
C ILE A 32 -45.71 6.71 -3.02
N SER A 33 -46.45 5.63 -2.79
CA SER A 33 -47.49 5.61 -1.77
C SER A 33 -46.82 5.91 -0.42
N GLY A 34 -47.45 6.74 0.42
CA GLY A 34 -46.91 7.05 1.75
C GLY A 34 -46.64 5.80 2.60
N GLY A 35 -47.29 4.67 2.27
CA GLY A 35 -47.02 3.35 2.85
C GLY A 35 -45.64 2.78 2.47
N LEU A 36 -45.25 2.80 1.19
CA LEU A 36 -43.95 2.27 0.73
C LEU A 36 -42.77 3.05 1.34
N LEU A 37 -42.93 4.37 1.49
CA LEU A 37 -41.91 5.24 2.11
C LEU A 37 -41.76 4.98 3.62
N ARG A 38 -42.88 4.68 4.32
CA ARG A 38 -42.87 4.28 5.74
C ARG A 38 -42.22 2.91 5.93
N TRP A 39 -42.59 1.91 5.13
CA TRP A 39 -41.98 0.58 5.19
C TRP A 39 -40.49 0.60 4.82
N GLY A 40 -40.10 1.41 3.81
CA GLY A 40 -38.70 1.64 3.47
C GLY A 40 -37.90 2.26 4.63
N ALA A 41 -38.45 3.26 5.32
CA ALA A 41 -37.81 3.87 6.49
C ALA A 41 -37.66 2.86 7.65
N VAL A 42 -38.65 2.00 7.88
CA VAL A 42 -38.56 0.93 8.89
C VAL A 42 -37.48 -0.08 8.53
N ILE A 43 -37.40 -0.50 7.26
CA ILE A 43 -36.35 -1.42 6.80
C ILE A 43 -34.96 -0.80 7.00
N ILE A 44 -34.76 0.46 6.62
CA ILE A 44 -33.49 1.16 6.83
C ILE A 44 -33.14 1.24 8.32
N PHE A 45 -34.12 1.58 9.16
CA PHE A 45 -33.93 1.62 10.61
C PHE A 45 -33.51 0.25 11.17
N LEU A 46 -34.17 -0.84 10.74
CA LEU A 46 -33.83 -2.20 11.15
C LEU A 46 -32.43 -2.61 10.68
N ILE A 47 -32.02 -2.22 9.47
CA ILE A 47 -30.67 -2.46 8.95
C ILE A 47 -29.64 -1.71 9.81
N ILE A 48 -29.87 -0.44 10.12
CA ILE A 48 -28.97 0.36 10.97
C ILE A 48 -28.89 -0.27 12.37
N LEU A 49 -30.02 -0.68 12.94
CA LEU A 49 -30.06 -1.34 14.26
C LEU A 49 -29.28 -2.65 14.25
N PHE A 50 -29.44 -3.46 13.20
CA PHE A 50 -28.71 -4.71 13.03
C PHE A 50 -27.20 -4.48 12.93
N ILE A 51 -26.78 -3.47 12.16
CA ILE A 51 -25.36 -3.07 12.04
C ILE A 51 -24.83 -2.65 13.41
N ILE A 52 -25.52 -1.76 14.13
CA ILE A 52 -25.11 -1.31 15.46
C ILE A 52 -25.01 -2.48 16.44
N ALA A 53 -25.99 -3.39 16.45
CA ALA A 53 -25.96 -4.57 17.30
C ALA A 53 -24.79 -5.51 16.96
N SER A 54 -24.50 -5.69 15.66
CA SER A 54 -23.36 -6.48 15.21
C SER A 54 -22.02 -5.88 15.63
N LEU A 55 -21.87 -4.54 15.53
CA LEU A 55 -20.67 -3.85 16.00
C LEU A 55 -20.54 -3.93 17.52
N ALA A 56 -21.62 -3.70 18.26
CA ALA A 56 -21.63 -3.75 19.72
C ALA A 56 -21.28 -5.15 20.23
N LYS A 57 -21.79 -6.20 19.59
CA LYS A 57 -21.42 -7.59 19.91
C LYS A 57 -19.91 -7.82 19.76
N GLY A 58 -19.31 -7.35 18.67
CA GLY A 58 -17.87 -7.49 18.43
C GLY A 58 -17.05 -6.73 19.47
N ILE A 59 -17.38 -5.47 19.72
CA ILE A 59 -16.70 -4.63 20.72
C ILE A 59 -16.81 -5.24 22.11
N TYR A 60 -17.96 -5.79 22.48
CA TYR A 60 -18.17 -6.43 23.78
C TYR A 60 -17.37 -7.73 23.91
N ALA A 61 -17.33 -8.55 22.86
CA ALA A 61 -16.52 -9.77 22.84
C ALA A 61 -15.02 -9.45 22.96
N ASP A 62 -14.54 -8.44 22.23
CA ASP A 62 -13.15 -7.98 22.33
C ASP A 62 -12.86 -7.42 23.73
N TRP A 63 -13.78 -6.63 24.31
CA TRP A 63 -13.62 -6.11 25.66
C TRP A 63 -13.48 -7.23 26.70
N LEU A 64 -14.35 -8.25 26.64
CA LEU A 64 -14.24 -9.44 27.51
C LEU A 64 -12.92 -10.18 27.33
N TRP A 65 -12.39 -10.23 26.10
CA TRP A 65 -11.09 -10.83 25.85
C TRP A 65 -9.97 -10.01 26.51
N PHE A 66 -9.94 -8.69 26.30
CA PHE A 66 -8.93 -7.81 26.90
C PHE A 66 -9.00 -7.75 28.44
N ASP A 67 -10.19 -7.92 29.01
CA ASP A 67 -10.40 -8.05 30.46
C ASP A 67 -9.88 -9.39 31.01
N SER A 68 -9.93 -10.45 30.20
CA SER A 68 -9.46 -11.80 30.59
C SER A 68 -7.94 -11.98 30.48
N VAL A 69 -7.26 -11.13 29.70
CA VAL A 69 -5.81 -11.19 29.53
C VAL A 69 -5.17 -10.29 30.59
N VAL A 70 -4.34 -10.89 31.42
CA VAL A 70 -3.59 -10.22 32.49
C VAL A 70 -2.10 -10.40 32.20
N ASP A 71 -1.31 -9.32 32.32
CA ASP A 71 0.15 -9.39 32.14
C ASP A 71 0.82 -10.19 33.27
N ALA A 72 2.10 -10.53 33.10
CA ALA A 72 2.94 -11.19 34.10
C ALA A 72 3.02 -10.44 35.44
N GLU A 73 2.73 -9.14 35.43
CA GLU A 73 2.73 -8.23 36.58
C GLU A 73 1.35 -8.06 37.23
N GLY A 74 0.30 -8.70 36.69
CA GLY A 74 -1.05 -8.66 37.26
C GLY A 74 -1.92 -7.49 36.80
N GLU A 75 -1.45 -6.67 35.84
CA GLU A 75 -2.23 -5.57 35.28
C GLU A 75 -3.15 -6.04 34.13
N ASP A 76 -4.37 -5.50 34.09
CA ASP A 76 -5.33 -5.76 33.02
C ASP A 76 -5.02 -4.91 31.77
N TYR A 77 -5.33 -5.46 30.58
CA TYR A 77 -5.23 -4.70 29.32
C TYR A 77 -6.53 -3.97 28.96
N SER A 78 -7.49 -3.87 29.90
CA SER A 78 -8.78 -3.20 29.70
C SER A 78 -8.57 -1.70 29.43
N SER A 79 -7.59 -1.09 30.11
CA SER A 79 -7.16 0.28 29.89
C SER A 79 -6.71 0.54 28.44
N VAL A 80 -5.91 -0.35 27.85
CA VAL A 80 -5.41 -0.26 26.47
C VAL A 80 -6.55 -0.36 25.46
N PHE A 81 -7.49 -1.30 25.68
CA PHE A 81 -8.68 -1.42 24.84
C PHE A 81 -9.55 -0.15 24.90
N SER A 82 -9.77 0.37 26.11
CA SER A 82 -10.55 1.60 26.31
C SER A 82 -9.90 2.80 25.61
N LEU A 83 -8.57 2.95 25.70
CA LEU A 83 -7.81 4.00 25.03
C LEU A 83 -7.93 3.88 23.50
N ARG A 84 -7.77 2.66 22.96
CA ARG A 84 -7.94 2.39 21.52
C ARG A 84 -9.32 2.81 21.02
N ILE A 85 -10.39 2.37 21.69
CA ILE A 85 -11.77 2.66 21.25
C ILE A 85 -12.11 4.14 21.41
N THR A 86 -11.79 4.74 22.55
CA THR A 86 -12.05 6.16 22.81
C THR A 86 -11.31 7.07 21.83
N THR A 87 -10.04 6.77 21.52
CA THR A 87 -9.25 7.52 20.54
C THR A 87 -9.83 7.39 19.13
N ARG A 88 -10.23 6.18 18.71
CA ARG A 88 -10.90 5.95 17.42
C ARG A 88 -12.18 6.78 17.28
N ILE A 89 -13.03 6.76 18.32
CA ILE A 89 -14.28 7.51 18.35
C ILE A 89 -14.01 9.02 18.32
N TRP A 90 -13.07 9.48 19.13
CA TRP A 90 -12.72 10.90 19.20
C TRP A 90 -12.18 11.40 17.85
N LEU A 91 -11.25 10.67 17.23
CA LEU A 91 -10.71 11.01 15.91
C LEU A 91 -11.78 10.94 14.82
N PHE A 92 -12.72 10.00 14.91
CA PHE A 92 -13.85 9.94 13.99
C PHE A 92 -14.67 11.23 14.02
N PHE A 93 -15.10 11.64 15.22
CA PHE A 93 -15.92 12.84 15.36
C PHE A 93 -15.13 14.13 15.10
N ALA A 94 -13.85 14.19 15.49
CA ALA A 94 -12.97 15.31 15.18
C ALA A 94 -12.78 15.46 13.66
N GLY A 95 -12.43 14.37 12.96
CA GLY A 95 -12.27 14.38 11.50
C GLY A 95 -13.57 14.73 10.78
N ALA A 96 -14.69 14.07 11.13
CA ALA A 96 -16.00 14.39 10.55
C ALA A 96 -16.41 15.85 10.83
N GLY A 97 -16.15 16.35 12.03
CA GLY A 97 -16.44 17.72 12.45
C GLY A 97 -15.64 18.76 11.67
N VAL A 98 -14.32 18.57 11.54
CA VAL A 98 -13.45 19.45 10.74
C VAL A 98 -13.85 19.43 9.27
N PHE A 99 -14.15 18.24 8.72
CA PHE A 99 -14.64 18.11 7.35
C PHE A 99 -15.94 18.89 7.17
N LEU A 100 -16.94 18.67 8.03
CA LEU A 100 -18.23 19.35 7.95
C LEU A 100 -18.05 20.86 8.05
N ALA A 101 -17.30 21.34 9.04
CA ALA A 101 -17.06 22.77 9.24
C ALA A 101 -16.45 23.41 8.01
N PHE A 102 -15.36 22.83 7.46
CA PHE A 102 -14.67 23.39 6.30
C PHE A 102 -15.49 23.25 5.02
N PHE A 103 -15.97 22.05 4.70
CA PHE A 103 -16.70 21.77 3.46
C PHE A 103 -18.01 22.54 3.39
N VAL A 104 -18.83 22.50 4.45
CA VAL A 104 -20.12 23.20 4.48
C VAL A 104 -19.92 24.71 4.43
N ALA A 105 -18.93 25.28 5.15
CA ALA A 105 -18.65 26.70 5.09
C ALA A 105 -18.34 27.16 3.65
N ASN A 106 -17.47 26.44 2.94
CA ASN A 106 -17.10 26.77 1.56
C ASN A 106 -18.26 26.56 0.56
N VAL A 107 -19.04 25.49 0.71
CA VAL A 107 -20.22 25.22 -0.14
C VAL A 107 -21.31 26.26 0.10
N LEU A 108 -21.64 26.59 1.35
CA LEU A 108 -22.62 27.63 1.68
C LEU A 108 -22.16 29.01 1.20
N PHE A 109 -20.88 29.32 1.34
CA PHE A 109 -20.31 30.55 0.79
C PHE A 109 -20.45 30.59 -0.73
N ALA A 110 -20.13 29.49 -1.43
CA ALA A 110 -20.32 29.39 -2.88
C ALA A 110 -21.79 29.57 -3.29
N LEU A 111 -22.73 28.92 -2.60
CA LEU A 111 -24.17 29.08 -2.82
C LEU A 111 -24.64 30.52 -2.59
N ARG A 112 -24.16 31.20 -1.54
CA ARG A 112 -24.47 32.61 -1.26
C ARG A 112 -23.94 33.54 -2.34
N VAL A 113 -22.73 33.31 -2.83
CA VAL A 113 -22.13 34.06 -3.94
C VAL A 113 -22.92 33.83 -5.24
N MET A 114 -23.47 32.64 -5.45
CA MET A 114 -24.34 32.35 -6.59
C MET A 114 -25.71 33.05 -6.49
N SER A 115 -26.33 33.09 -5.31
CA SER A 115 -27.67 33.67 -5.11
C SER A 115 -27.68 35.21 -5.13
N SER A 116 -26.60 35.85 -4.67
CA SER A 116 -26.51 37.32 -4.55
C SER A 116 -26.51 38.05 -5.90
N SER A 117 -26.07 37.41 -6.98
CA SER A 117 -25.86 38.07 -8.27
C SER A 117 -26.97 37.83 -9.29
N GLY A 118 -28.23 37.73 -8.85
CA GLY A 118 -29.39 37.49 -9.72
C GLY A 118 -29.35 36.08 -10.34
N GLY A 119 -29.86 35.08 -9.63
CA GLY A 119 -29.86 33.71 -10.11
C GLY A 119 -30.80 33.54 -11.32
N PRO A 120 -30.43 32.74 -12.35
CA PRO A 120 -31.38 32.34 -13.37
C PRO A 120 -32.55 31.66 -12.66
N SER A 121 -33.79 32.08 -12.96
CA SER A 121 -34.94 31.26 -12.58
C SER A 121 -34.76 29.93 -13.30
N LEU A 122 -34.46 28.87 -12.54
CA LEU A 122 -34.45 27.50 -13.05
C LEU A 122 -35.90 27.16 -13.41
N GLN A 123 -36.39 27.67 -14.56
CA GLN A 123 -37.52 27.10 -15.25
C GLN A 123 -37.04 25.79 -15.87
N LEU A 124 -36.74 24.80 -15.01
CA LEU A 124 -36.69 23.41 -15.43
C LEU A 124 -38.09 23.08 -15.91
N GLY A 125 -38.27 23.00 -17.22
CA GLY A 125 -39.55 22.83 -17.90
C GLY A 125 -40.54 21.95 -17.13
N GLY A 126 -41.57 22.57 -16.57
CA GLY A 126 -42.74 21.89 -16.00
C GLY A 126 -42.55 21.13 -14.68
N MET A 127 -41.38 21.14 -14.03
CA MET A 127 -41.21 20.57 -12.69
C MET A 127 -41.58 21.58 -11.61
N ASP A 128 -42.39 21.14 -10.64
CA ASP A 128 -42.76 21.95 -9.47
C ASP A 128 -41.50 22.34 -8.69
N VAL A 129 -41.13 23.62 -8.78
CA VAL A 129 -39.83 24.18 -8.33
C VAL A 129 -39.56 23.88 -6.85
N GLY A 130 -40.63 23.75 -6.05
CA GLY A 130 -40.54 23.39 -4.63
C GLY A 130 -40.14 21.94 -4.37
N SER A 131 -40.61 20.99 -5.17
CA SER A 131 -40.31 19.55 -4.99
C SER A 131 -38.88 19.24 -5.41
N ALA A 132 -38.44 19.78 -6.55
CA ALA A 132 -37.07 19.61 -7.03
C ALA A 132 -36.06 20.19 -6.01
N ARG A 133 -36.31 21.40 -5.49
CA ARG A 133 -35.44 22.02 -4.47
C ARG A 133 -35.33 21.18 -3.20
N ARG A 134 -36.42 20.58 -2.71
CA ARG A 134 -36.37 19.70 -1.54
C ARG A 134 -35.54 18.44 -1.81
N VAL A 135 -35.71 17.80 -2.97
CA VAL A 135 -34.93 16.61 -3.33
C VAL A 135 -33.44 16.93 -3.42
N PHE A 136 -33.05 18.04 -4.07
CA PHE A 136 -31.64 18.46 -4.15
C PHE A 136 -31.05 18.81 -2.78
N LEU A 137 -31.81 19.45 -1.89
CA LEU A 137 -31.35 19.75 -0.53
C LEU A 137 -31.16 18.46 0.29
N ILE A 138 -32.12 17.54 0.25
CA ILE A 138 -32.04 16.27 0.97
C ILE A 138 -30.86 15.45 0.43
N ALA A 139 -30.69 15.38 -0.90
CA ALA A 139 -29.57 14.69 -1.53
C ALA A 139 -28.22 15.35 -1.17
N GLY A 140 -28.14 16.68 -1.19
CA GLY A 140 -26.93 17.41 -0.82
C GLY A 140 -26.53 17.20 0.64
N VAL A 141 -27.49 17.22 1.57
CA VAL A 141 -27.26 16.92 2.98
C VAL A 141 -26.83 15.46 3.15
N ALA A 142 -27.52 14.51 2.50
CA ALA A 142 -27.18 13.10 2.57
C ALA A 142 -25.76 12.82 2.05
N ILE A 143 -25.37 13.40 0.91
CA ILE A 143 -24.02 13.28 0.35
C ILE A 143 -22.99 13.91 1.29
N THR A 144 -23.29 15.08 1.87
CA THR A 144 -22.36 15.76 2.79
C THR A 144 -22.14 14.95 4.06
N LEU A 145 -23.20 14.39 4.64
CA LEU A 145 -23.09 13.51 5.81
C LEU A 145 -22.35 12.22 5.46
N PHE A 146 -22.61 11.63 4.29
CA PHE A 146 -21.89 10.45 3.82
C PHE A 146 -20.38 10.72 3.68
N LEU A 147 -20.00 11.84 3.06
CA LEU A 147 -18.59 12.25 2.97
C LEU A 147 -17.97 12.52 4.34
N ALA A 148 -18.71 13.13 5.27
CA ALA A 148 -18.25 13.36 6.64
C ALA A 148 -17.95 12.04 7.37
N VAL A 149 -18.79 11.01 7.18
CA VAL A 149 -18.55 9.67 7.72
C VAL A 149 -17.29 9.06 7.11
N ILE A 150 -17.03 9.23 5.81
CA ILE A 150 -15.79 8.75 5.17
C ILE A 150 -14.55 9.42 5.78
N PHE A 151 -14.54 10.75 5.84
CA PHE A 151 -13.41 11.50 6.39
C PHE A 151 -13.18 11.24 7.88
N GLY A 152 -14.27 11.11 8.66
CA GLY A 152 -14.22 10.69 10.06
C GLY A 152 -13.68 9.26 10.20
N SER A 153 -14.18 8.31 9.40
CA SER A 153 -13.71 6.92 9.45
C SER A 153 -12.24 6.80 9.09
N GLN A 154 -11.75 7.57 8.13
CA GLN A 154 -10.34 7.59 7.77
C GLN A 154 -9.49 8.11 8.94
N ALA A 155 -9.91 9.19 9.61
CA ALA A 155 -9.24 9.71 10.80
C ALA A 155 -9.25 8.71 11.97
N GLY A 156 -10.41 8.10 12.26
CA GLY A 156 -10.53 7.07 13.28
C GLY A 156 -9.67 5.84 13.00
N SER A 157 -9.45 5.49 11.73
CA SER A 157 -8.62 4.33 11.37
C SER A 157 -7.14 4.49 11.72
N GLN A 158 -6.65 5.74 11.85
CA GLN A 158 -5.25 6.08 12.11
C GLN A 158 -4.96 6.39 13.59
N TRP A 159 -5.79 5.86 14.49
CA TRP A 159 -5.68 6.03 15.93
C TRP A 159 -4.29 5.65 16.47
N ASP A 160 -3.70 4.56 15.99
CA ASP A 160 -2.37 4.08 16.40
C ASP A 160 -1.28 5.06 15.97
N THR A 161 -1.31 5.50 14.71
CA THR A 161 -0.34 6.47 14.17
C THR A 161 -0.43 7.82 14.90
N ILE A 162 -1.63 8.30 15.22
CA ILE A 162 -1.81 9.54 15.98
C ILE A 162 -1.40 9.38 17.45
N LEU A 163 -1.68 8.25 18.08
CA LEU A 163 -1.22 8.00 19.45
C LEU A 163 0.30 7.92 19.54
N LEU A 164 0.95 7.26 18.58
CA LEU A 164 2.41 7.21 18.48
C LEU A 164 3.00 8.62 18.29
N PHE A 165 2.37 9.47 17.49
CA PHE A 165 2.76 10.87 17.35
C PHE A 165 2.61 11.67 18.65
N LEU A 166 1.49 11.53 19.36
CA LEU A 166 1.24 12.26 20.60
C LEU A 166 2.14 11.80 21.75
N ASN A 167 2.59 10.54 21.72
CA ASN A 167 3.45 9.93 22.74
C ASN A 167 4.86 9.63 22.21
N SER A 168 5.31 10.38 21.20
CA SER A 168 6.61 10.19 20.56
C SER A 168 7.75 10.27 21.57
N GLN A 169 8.67 9.31 21.51
CA GLN A 169 9.90 9.29 22.32
C GLN A 169 11.13 9.37 21.42
N PRO A 170 12.19 10.09 21.83
CA PRO A 170 13.45 10.09 21.10
C PRO A 170 14.14 8.74 21.25
N PHE A 171 14.78 8.29 20.17
CA PHE A 171 15.67 7.12 20.20
C PHE A 171 17.06 7.49 20.73
N GLY A 172 17.43 8.78 20.69
CA GLY A 172 18.72 9.28 21.14
C GLY A 172 19.81 9.20 20.06
N ILE A 173 19.44 8.88 18.83
CA ILE A 173 20.35 8.73 17.69
C ILE A 173 19.76 9.49 16.50
N GLU A 174 20.59 10.34 15.92
CA GLU A 174 20.21 11.16 14.78
C GLU A 174 20.62 10.52 13.46
N GLU A 175 19.72 10.62 12.48
CA GLU A 175 19.98 10.25 11.10
C GLU A 175 20.89 11.31 10.44
N PRO A 176 22.02 10.91 9.81
CA PRO A 176 23.04 11.86 9.33
C PRO A 176 22.66 12.77 8.15
N ALA A 177 21.67 12.42 7.32
CA ALA A 177 21.31 13.22 6.15
C ALA A 177 20.51 14.48 6.52
N PHE A 178 19.65 14.41 7.53
CA PHE A 178 18.79 15.53 7.92
C PHE A 178 18.91 15.96 9.39
N ASN A 179 19.78 15.32 10.18
CA ASN A 179 19.98 15.57 11.61
C ASN A 179 18.65 15.53 12.38
N LYS A 180 17.91 14.45 12.17
CA LYS A 180 16.64 14.17 12.83
C LYS A 180 16.76 12.87 13.59
N ASP A 181 16.30 12.87 14.84
CA ASP A 181 16.23 11.65 15.64
C ASP A 181 15.39 10.58 14.91
N ILE A 182 15.77 9.31 15.05
CA ILE A 182 15.05 8.19 14.43
C ILE A 182 13.56 8.18 14.84
N GLY A 183 13.22 8.62 16.05
CA GLY A 183 11.85 8.76 16.54
C GLY A 183 10.99 9.69 15.69
N PHE A 184 11.57 10.72 15.04
CA PHE A 184 10.84 11.54 14.07
C PHE A 184 10.33 10.71 12.90
N TYR A 185 11.16 9.79 12.38
CA TYR A 185 10.84 8.97 11.22
C TYR A 185 9.86 7.85 11.53
N VAL A 186 9.92 7.30 12.74
CA VAL A 186 9.05 6.22 13.22
C VAL A 186 7.69 6.74 13.69
N PHE A 187 7.64 7.85 14.44
CA PHE A 187 6.42 8.32 15.09
C PHE A 187 5.80 9.56 14.44
N GLU A 188 6.60 10.56 14.09
CA GLU A 188 6.07 11.86 13.64
C GLU A 188 5.76 11.91 12.15
N LEU A 189 6.70 11.46 11.32
CA LEU A 189 6.60 11.55 9.87
C LEU A 189 5.38 10.79 9.31
N PRO A 190 5.01 9.59 9.78
CA PRO A 190 3.78 8.92 9.33
C PRO A 190 2.52 9.72 9.67
N ALA A 191 2.43 10.29 10.88
CA ALA A 191 1.31 11.11 11.30
C ALA A 191 1.22 12.42 10.49
N LEU A 192 2.34 13.10 10.26
CA LEU A 192 2.39 14.30 9.43
C LEU A 192 1.97 14.03 7.98
N ASN A 193 2.39 12.90 7.41
CA ASN A 193 1.96 12.48 6.07
C ASN A 193 0.47 12.14 6.03
N PHE A 194 -0.07 11.49 7.07
CA PHE A 194 -1.50 11.24 7.18
C PHE A 194 -2.30 12.55 7.26
N ILE A 195 -1.91 13.47 8.16
CA ILE A 195 -2.55 14.79 8.32
C ILE A 195 -2.54 15.53 6.98
N LEU A 196 -1.38 15.59 6.32
CA LEU A 196 -1.25 16.20 5.00
C LEU A 196 -2.21 15.55 3.99
N GLY A 197 -2.22 14.22 3.88
CA GLY A 197 -3.09 13.49 2.94
C GLY A 197 -4.58 13.73 3.21
N TRP A 198 -4.97 13.76 4.49
CA TRP A 198 -6.34 14.03 4.93
C TRP A 198 -6.80 15.44 4.55
N PHE A 199 -5.98 16.47 4.86
CA PHE A 199 -6.27 17.85 4.45
C PHE A 199 -6.21 18.04 2.94
N MET A 200 -5.31 17.34 2.24
CA MET A 200 -5.24 17.37 0.79
C MET A 200 -6.54 16.86 0.16
N GLY A 201 -7.04 15.72 0.62
CA GLY A 201 -8.33 15.18 0.21
C GLY A 201 -9.49 16.15 0.49
N LEU A 202 -9.53 16.73 1.69
CA LEU A 202 -10.56 17.70 2.10
C LEU A 202 -10.60 18.91 1.18
N VAL A 203 -9.46 19.57 0.97
CA VAL A 203 -9.37 20.81 0.20
C VAL A 203 -9.58 20.56 -1.28
N VAL A 204 -8.99 19.50 -1.85
CA VAL A 204 -9.19 19.16 -3.28
C VAL A 204 -10.66 18.83 -3.56
N LEU A 205 -11.29 17.99 -2.74
CA LEU A 205 -12.71 17.67 -2.89
C LEU A 205 -13.59 18.93 -2.78
N THR A 206 -13.33 19.77 -1.79
CA THR A 206 -14.04 21.06 -1.62
C THR A 206 -13.84 21.95 -2.86
N THR A 207 -12.62 22.03 -3.39
CA THR A 207 -12.28 22.80 -4.59
C THR A 207 -13.02 22.29 -5.82
N ILE A 208 -13.09 20.96 -6.01
CA ILE A 208 -13.83 20.33 -7.11
C ILE A 208 -15.32 20.64 -7.01
N VAL A 209 -15.91 20.48 -5.83
CA VAL A 209 -17.36 20.74 -5.61
C VAL A 209 -17.66 22.22 -5.82
N VAL A 210 -16.91 23.13 -5.20
CA VAL A 210 -17.09 24.59 -5.34
C VAL A 210 -16.86 25.04 -6.79
N GLY A 211 -15.81 24.54 -7.43
CA GLY A 211 -15.53 24.79 -8.85
C GLY A 211 -16.65 24.29 -9.76
N GLY A 212 -17.18 23.09 -9.49
CA GLY A 212 -18.33 22.50 -10.17
C GLY A 212 -19.60 23.34 -10.00
N LEU A 213 -19.86 23.87 -8.81
CA LEU A 213 -20.99 24.78 -8.57
C LEU A 213 -20.87 26.06 -9.39
N TYR A 214 -19.69 26.67 -9.43
CA TYR A 214 -19.46 27.87 -10.24
C TYR A 214 -19.53 27.59 -11.74
N ALA A 215 -18.99 26.46 -12.21
CA ALA A 215 -19.08 26.04 -13.61
C ALA A 215 -20.53 25.74 -14.01
N PHE A 216 -21.28 25.02 -13.18
CA PHE A 216 -22.71 24.72 -13.40
C PHE A 216 -23.53 26.00 -13.53
N ARG A 217 -23.25 27.01 -12.70
CA ARG A 217 -23.89 28.32 -12.82
C ARG A 217 -23.63 28.94 -14.20
N ILE A 218 -22.38 29.01 -14.63
CA ILE A 218 -22.00 29.60 -15.93
C ILE A 218 -22.68 28.86 -17.09
N MET A 219 -22.79 27.53 -17.00
CA MET A 219 -23.48 26.70 -17.99
C MET A 219 -24.97 27.03 -18.08
N VAL A 220 -25.65 27.24 -16.95
CA VAL A 220 -27.09 27.54 -16.91
C VAL A 220 -27.40 29.01 -17.24
N SER A 221 -26.57 29.96 -16.82
CA SER A 221 -26.81 31.39 -17.04
C SER A 221 -26.29 31.91 -18.39
N GLY A 222 -25.51 31.09 -19.11
CA GLY A 222 -24.87 31.45 -20.37
C GLY A 222 -23.64 32.35 -20.19
N LEU A 223 -22.75 32.35 -21.19
CA LEU A 223 -21.49 33.11 -21.19
C LEU A 223 -21.69 34.63 -21.13
N SER A 224 -22.90 35.12 -21.42
CA SER A 224 -23.25 36.54 -21.44
C SER A 224 -23.40 37.15 -20.03
N THR A 225 -23.61 36.32 -19.00
CA THR A 225 -23.67 36.80 -17.61
C THR A 225 -22.26 36.80 -17.00
N PRO A 226 -21.75 37.96 -16.51
CA PRO A 226 -20.45 37.99 -15.87
C PRO A 226 -20.48 37.15 -14.59
N PRO A 227 -19.43 36.36 -14.31
CA PRO A 227 -19.35 35.59 -13.08
C PRO A 227 -19.41 36.53 -11.86
N PRO A 228 -20.00 36.05 -10.74
CA PRO A 228 -20.11 36.87 -9.53
C PRO A 228 -18.73 37.29 -9.03
N GLY A 229 -18.60 38.53 -8.58
CA GLY A 229 -17.30 39.15 -8.27
C GLY A 229 -16.44 38.35 -7.27
N LEU A 230 -17.08 37.66 -6.32
CA LEU A 230 -16.40 36.88 -5.27
C LEU A 230 -16.08 35.42 -5.66
N ALA A 231 -16.60 34.88 -6.77
CA ALA A 231 -16.33 33.48 -7.13
C ALA A 231 -14.87 33.25 -7.52
N ARG A 232 -14.28 34.20 -8.26
CA ARG A 232 -12.87 34.14 -8.67
C ARG A 232 -11.91 34.14 -7.48
N PRO A 233 -11.95 35.11 -6.54
CA PRO A 233 -11.06 35.09 -5.39
C PRO A 233 -11.29 33.88 -4.48
N HIS A 234 -12.53 33.40 -4.34
CA HIS A 234 -12.82 32.20 -3.55
C HIS A 234 -12.17 30.94 -4.13
N ILE A 235 -12.35 30.65 -5.43
CA ILE A 235 -11.72 29.48 -6.05
C ILE A 235 -10.20 29.62 -6.12
N SER A 236 -9.68 30.84 -6.36
CA SER A 236 -8.24 31.12 -6.30
C SER A 236 -7.67 30.84 -4.91
N LEU A 237 -8.37 31.23 -3.84
CA LEU A 237 -7.94 30.95 -2.46
C LEU A 237 -7.87 29.44 -2.20
N LEU A 238 -8.92 28.69 -2.59
CA LEU A 238 -8.93 27.23 -2.46
C LEU A 238 -7.77 26.58 -3.23
N LEU A 239 -7.50 27.01 -4.47
CA LEU A 239 -6.36 26.53 -5.26
C LEU A 239 -5.02 26.88 -4.62
N VAL A 240 -4.87 28.07 -4.03
CA VAL A 240 -3.66 28.46 -3.30
C VAL A 240 -3.45 27.58 -2.07
N ILE A 241 -4.52 27.21 -1.35
CA ILE A 241 -4.43 26.26 -0.23
C ILE A 241 -3.98 24.88 -0.74
N VAL A 242 -4.53 24.39 -1.86
CA VAL A 242 -4.06 23.13 -2.48
C VAL A 242 -2.57 23.18 -2.81
N ILE A 243 -2.10 24.28 -3.40
CA ILE A 243 -0.68 24.45 -3.73
C ILE A 243 0.17 24.55 -2.45
N GLY A 244 -0.31 25.23 -1.41
CA GLY A 244 0.35 25.26 -0.11
C GLY A 244 0.51 23.87 0.50
N LEU A 245 -0.49 23.00 0.37
CA LEU A 245 -0.39 21.60 0.78
C LEU A 245 0.59 20.81 -0.11
N PHE A 246 0.70 21.10 -1.41
CA PHE A 246 1.77 20.52 -2.24
C PHE A 246 3.18 20.96 -1.80
N ILE A 247 3.35 22.22 -1.41
CA ILE A 247 4.63 22.72 -0.85
C ILE A 247 4.95 21.95 0.43
N TRP A 248 3.97 21.79 1.32
CA TRP A 248 4.16 20.98 2.53
C TRP A 248 4.46 19.51 2.21
N ARG A 249 3.83 18.95 1.17
CA ARG A 249 4.15 17.60 0.66
C ARG A 249 5.59 17.47 0.21
N TYR A 250 6.12 18.44 -0.53
CA TYR A 250 7.53 18.43 -0.92
C TYR A 250 8.45 18.57 0.30
N TRP A 251 8.08 19.43 1.25
CA TRP A 251 8.84 19.62 2.48
C TRP A 251 8.88 18.36 3.35
N LEU A 252 7.80 17.59 3.45
CA LEU A 252 7.81 16.28 4.13
C LEU A 252 8.52 15.22 3.30
N GLY A 253 8.32 15.23 1.98
CA GLY A 253 8.89 14.27 1.04
C GLY A 253 10.42 14.26 1.02
N ARG A 254 11.09 15.35 1.42
CA ARG A 254 12.55 15.37 1.58
C ARG A 254 13.03 14.38 2.64
N PHE A 255 12.29 14.23 3.74
CA PHE A 255 12.63 13.27 4.80
C PHE A 255 12.37 11.84 4.36
N ALA A 256 11.40 11.62 3.47
CA ALA A 256 11.13 10.30 2.93
C ALA A 256 12.26 9.75 2.03
N LEU A 257 13.26 10.57 1.67
CA LEU A 257 14.42 10.10 0.90
C LEU A 257 15.23 9.04 1.66
N VAL A 258 15.17 9.00 2.99
CA VAL A 258 15.81 7.96 3.81
C VAL A 258 15.16 6.57 3.64
N TYR A 259 14.00 6.49 2.97
CA TYR A 259 13.30 5.24 2.65
C TYR A 259 13.45 4.86 1.17
N SER A 260 14.47 5.36 0.48
CA SER A 260 14.68 5.10 -0.95
C SER A 260 15.16 3.67 -1.20
N GLU A 261 14.63 3.04 -2.25
CA GLU A 261 15.03 1.72 -2.76
C GLU A 261 15.94 1.82 -3.99
N ARG A 262 16.42 3.01 -4.34
CA ARG A 262 17.14 3.26 -5.60
C ARG A 262 18.57 2.74 -5.62
N GLY A 263 19.25 2.78 -4.47
CA GLY A 263 20.67 2.46 -4.35
C GLY A 263 20.95 0.97 -4.20
N ALA A 264 22.23 0.63 -3.99
CA ALA A 264 22.66 -0.74 -3.67
C ALA A 264 22.12 -1.25 -2.33
N THR A 265 21.73 -0.33 -1.44
CA THR A 265 21.12 -0.60 -0.13
C THR A 265 19.86 0.22 0.04
N PHE A 266 18.99 -0.20 0.97
CA PHE A 266 17.81 0.56 1.36
C PHE A 266 18.23 1.81 2.16
N GLY A 267 17.85 3.00 1.70
CA GLY A 267 18.28 4.25 2.31
C GLY A 267 18.51 5.36 1.28
N ALA A 268 18.73 6.58 1.77
CA ALA A 268 19.07 7.70 0.89
C ALA A 268 20.38 7.44 0.15
N SER A 269 20.34 7.36 -1.18
CA SER A 269 21.50 7.17 -2.04
C SER A 269 22.16 8.50 -2.44
N TYR A 270 23.32 8.44 -3.10
CA TYR A 270 23.97 9.62 -3.69
C TYR A 270 23.01 10.40 -4.59
N THR A 271 22.28 9.70 -5.47
CA THR A 271 21.34 10.35 -6.38
C THR A 271 20.18 11.01 -5.63
N ASP A 272 19.71 10.42 -4.53
CA ASP A 272 18.60 10.98 -3.77
C ASP A 272 19.00 12.29 -3.07
N ILE A 273 20.18 12.33 -2.45
CA ILE A 273 20.68 13.52 -1.75
C ILE A 273 21.22 14.58 -2.70
N ASN A 274 21.94 14.21 -3.76
CA ASN A 274 22.60 15.17 -4.64
C ASN A 274 21.79 15.56 -5.88
N ALA A 275 20.77 14.79 -6.26
CA ALA A 275 19.91 15.11 -7.42
C ALA A 275 18.45 15.33 -7.03
N GLN A 276 17.84 14.38 -6.31
CA GLN A 276 16.40 14.46 -6.00
C GLN A 276 16.08 15.56 -4.97
N LEU A 277 16.89 15.70 -3.93
CA LEU A 277 16.69 16.73 -2.90
C LEU A 277 16.74 18.17 -3.45
N PRO A 278 17.73 18.57 -4.30
CA PRO A 278 17.69 19.88 -4.98
C PRO A 278 16.43 20.10 -5.82
N VAL A 279 15.96 19.08 -6.53
CA VAL A 279 14.72 19.18 -7.31
C VAL A 279 13.53 19.45 -6.41
N ILE A 280 13.42 18.77 -5.26
CA ILE A 280 12.36 19.02 -4.28
C ILE A 280 12.34 20.50 -3.86
N TYR A 281 13.50 21.11 -3.60
CA TYR A 281 13.59 22.55 -3.30
C TYR A 281 13.13 23.44 -4.46
N ILE A 282 13.53 23.13 -5.69
CA ILE A 282 13.08 23.86 -6.89
C ILE A 282 11.56 23.76 -7.05
N LEU A 283 10.97 22.57 -6.84
CA LEU A 283 9.53 22.36 -6.93
C LEU A 283 8.75 23.15 -5.88
N MET A 284 9.27 23.28 -4.66
CA MET A 284 8.67 24.15 -3.64
C MET A 284 8.68 25.62 -4.10
N GLY A 285 9.78 26.09 -4.68
CA GLY A 285 9.86 27.45 -5.23
C GLY A 285 8.88 27.69 -6.38
N LEU A 286 8.81 26.78 -7.34
CA LEU A 286 7.89 26.87 -8.48
C LEU A 286 6.42 26.79 -8.06
N ALA A 287 6.09 25.92 -7.10
CA ALA A 287 4.76 25.86 -6.51
C ALA A 287 4.40 27.19 -5.81
N ALA A 288 5.33 27.78 -5.05
CA ALA A 288 5.10 29.09 -4.43
C ALA A 288 4.85 30.20 -5.47
N LEU A 289 5.60 30.21 -6.57
CA LEU A 289 5.37 31.13 -7.70
C LEU A 289 4.01 30.90 -8.35
N ALA A 290 3.57 29.65 -8.52
CA ALA A 290 2.24 29.32 -9.02
C ALA A 290 1.11 29.80 -8.07
N ALA A 291 1.29 29.67 -6.75
CA ALA A 291 0.34 30.20 -5.77
C ALA A 291 0.22 31.74 -5.86
N VAL A 292 1.36 32.44 -5.94
CA VAL A 292 1.38 33.90 -6.13
C VAL A 292 0.72 34.31 -7.44
N ALA A 293 1.00 33.59 -8.53
CA ALA A 293 0.40 33.79 -9.84
C ALA A 293 -1.14 33.67 -9.82
N ILE A 294 -1.67 32.64 -9.14
CA ILE A 294 -3.12 32.45 -8.95
C ILE A 294 -3.73 33.59 -8.13
N MET A 295 -3.01 34.04 -7.10
CA MET A 295 -3.46 35.15 -6.24
C MET A 295 -3.49 36.48 -7.01
N ILE A 296 -2.49 36.77 -7.84
CA ILE A 296 -2.49 37.97 -8.70
C ILE A 296 -3.68 37.94 -9.66
N ASN A 297 -3.94 36.78 -10.30
CA ASN A 297 -5.09 36.60 -11.19
C ASN A 297 -6.45 36.69 -10.47
N ALA A 298 -6.50 36.42 -9.16
CA ALA A 298 -7.71 36.59 -8.36
C ALA A 298 -8.19 38.06 -8.35
N PHE A 299 -7.25 39.01 -8.30
CA PHE A 299 -7.54 40.45 -8.19
C PHE A 299 -7.41 41.21 -9.52
N ARG A 300 -6.57 40.75 -10.47
CA ARG A 300 -6.39 41.40 -11.78
C ARG A 300 -7.08 40.61 -12.89
N ARG A 301 -7.96 41.28 -13.65
CA ARG A 301 -8.64 40.66 -14.82
C ARG A 301 -7.69 40.60 -16.02
N GLY A 302 -7.73 39.51 -16.78
CA GLY A 302 -7.03 39.37 -18.07
C GLY A 302 -5.65 38.70 -18.02
N VAL A 303 -5.16 38.29 -16.85
CA VAL A 303 -3.83 37.66 -16.67
C VAL A 303 -3.89 36.14 -16.50
N ILE A 304 -4.91 35.47 -17.05
CA ILE A 304 -5.14 34.02 -16.83
C ILE A 304 -4.02 33.12 -17.38
N MET A 305 -3.27 33.60 -18.37
CA MET A 305 -2.13 32.87 -18.92
C MET A 305 -0.97 32.74 -17.93
N LEU A 306 -0.85 33.66 -16.97
CA LEU A 306 0.22 33.67 -15.98
C LEU A 306 0.13 32.49 -14.98
N PRO A 307 -1.01 32.24 -14.30
CA PRO A 307 -1.15 31.04 -13.47
C PRO A 307 -1.14 29.74 -14.28
N ILE A 308 -1.70 29.73 -15.50
CA ILE A 308 -1.62 28.53 -16.37
C ILE A 308 -0.17 28.20 -16.69
N GLY A 309 0.61 29.18 -17.17
CA GLY A 309 2.03 29.00 -17.48
C GLY A 309 2.84 28.57 -16.26
N ALA A 310 2.57 29.14 -15.08
CA ALA A 310 3.25 28.76 -13.84
C ALA A 310 2.94 27.32 -13.41
N ILE A 311 1.68 26.89 -13.48
CA ILE A 311 1.27 25.51 -13.17
C ILE A 311 1.88 24.54 -14.18
N VAL A 312 1.80 24.83 -15.48
CA VAL A 312 2.39 23.98 -16.52
C VAL A 312 3.89 23.84 -16.33
N LEU A 313 4.61 24.93 -16.09
CA LEU A 313 6.04 24.91 -15.81
C LEU A 313 6.34 24.05 -14.57
N TRP A 314 5.61 24.26 -13.48
CA TRP A 314 5.78 23.47 -12.26
C TRP A 314 5.56 21.97 -12.50
N VAL A 315 4.51 21.58 -13.23
CA VAL A 315 4.21 20.17 -13.56
C VAL A 315 5.27 19.58 -14.48
N VAL A 316 5.71 20.31 -15.51
CA VAL A 316 6.78 19.87 -16.41
C VAL A 316 8.07 19.64 -15.64
N VAL A 317 8.47 20.58 -14.77
CA VAL A 317 9.66 20.43 -13.93
C VAL A 317 9.48 19.31 -12.91
N ALA A 318 8.27 19.05 -12.41
CA ALA A 318 8.01 17.92 -11.51
C ALA A 318 8.26 16.57 -12.21
N ILE A 319 7.83 16.43 -13.46
CA ILE A 319 8.03 15.21 -14.25
C ILE A 319 9.51 15.06 -14.62
N VAL A 320 10.10 16.10 -15.22
CA VAL A 320 11.49 16.06 -15.70
C VAL A 320 12.47 15.97 -14.52
N GLY A 321 12.32 16.83 -13.52
CA GLY A 321 13.15 16.86 -12.34
C GLY A 321 12.94 15.66 -11.42
N GLY A 322 11.72 15.14 -11.30
CA GLY A 322 11.44 14.01 -10.40
C GLY A 322 11.84 12.64 -10.96
N LEU A 323 11.66 12.44 -12.27
CA LEU A 323 11.90 11.13 -12.91
C LEU A 323 13.18 11.11 -13.75
N ILE A 324 13.34 12.09 -14.65
CA ILE A 324 14.38 12.05 -15.69
C ILE A 324 15.74 12.45 -15.11
N TYR A 325 15.79 13.55 -14.35
CA TYR A 325 17.05 14.08 -13.84
C TYR A 325 17.77 13.11 -12.87
N PRO A 326 17.12 12.58 -11.80
CA PRO A 326 17.73 11.57 -10.94
C PRO A 326 18.14 10.31 -11.70
N ALA A 327 17.32 9.82 -12.63
CA ALA A 327 17.68 8.64 -13.42
C ALA A 327 18.91 8.88 -14.30
N THR A 328 19.05 10.08 -14.84
CA THR A 328 20.22 10.48 -15.64
C THR A 328 21.47 10.56 -14.76
N VAL A 329 21.38 11.18 -13.58
CA VAL A 329 22.49 11.22 -12.62
C VAL A 329 22.89 9.80 -12.17
N GLN A 330 21.92 8.94 -11.87
CA GLN A 330 22.21 7.54 -11.52
C GLN A 330 22.94 6.83 -12.65
N ARG A 331 22.41 6.90 -13.88
CA ARG A 331 22.93 6.12 -15.01
C ARG A 331 24.30 6.58 -15.48
N TYR A 332 24.55 7.88 -15.51
CA TYR A 332 25.76 8.45 -16.13
C TYR A 332 26.81 8.93 -15.12
N THR A 333 26.43 9.18 -13.86
CA THR A 333 27.37 9.65 -12.83
C THR A 333 27.64 8.59 -11.77
N VAL A 334 26.60 7.90 -11.28
CA VAL A 334 26.74 6.94 -10.17
C VAL A 334 27.19 5.58 -10.68
N VAL A 335 26.41 4.94 -11.56
CA VAL A 335 26.69 3.57 -12.04
C VAL A 335 28.13 3.37 -12.57
N PRO A 336 28.74 4.31 -13.33
CA PRO A 336 30.11 4.12 -13.81
C PRO A 336 31.17 4.10 -12.70
N ASN A 337 30.89 4.68 -11.52
CA ASN A 337 31.81 4.73 -10.39
C ASN A 337 31.06 4.61 -9.06
N GLU A 338 30.23 3.58 -8.97
CA GLU A 338 29.24 3.43 -7.89
C GLU A 338 29.90 3.28 -6.53
N LEU A 339 30.96 2.48 -6.42
CA LEU A 339 31.68 2.27 -5.16
C LEU A 339 32.19 3.56 -4.53
N VAL A 340 32.65 4.53 -5.33
CA VAL A 340 33.14 5.81 -4.80
C VAL A 340 31.98 6.74 -4.46
N LYS A 341 30.95 6.79 -5.31
CA LYS A 341 29.80 7.68 -5.13
C LYS A 341 28.87 7.26 -3.99
N GLU A 342 28.67 5.95 -3.83
CA GLU A 342 27.78 5.38 -2.83
C GLU A 342 28.48 4.99 -1.53
N ARG A 343 29.83 5.09 -1.44
CA ARG A 343 30.61 4.66 -0.26
C ARG A 343 30.03 5.18 1.05
N GLU A 344 29.80 6.49 1.11
CA GLU A 344 29.30 7.14 2.32
C GLU A 344 27.91 6.64 2.70
N PHE A 345 27.00 6.49 1.74
CA PHE A 345 25.63 6.03 1.96
C PHE A 345 25.58 4.55 2.36
N ILE A 346 26.44 3.72 1.77
CA ILE A 346 26.62 2.33 2.14
C ILE A 346 27.16 2.22 3.58
N THR A 347 28.19 3.00 3.95
CA THR A 347 28.72 3.03 5.32
C THR A 347 27.63 3.39 6.32
N ARG A 348 26.84 4.45 6.06
CA ARG A 348 25.72 4.85 6.92
C ARG A 348 24.69 3.73 7.06
N ASN A 349 24.35 3.04 5.96
CA ASN A 349 23.42 1.91 6.00
C ASN A 349 23.98 0.74 6.84
N ILE A 350 25.26 0.41 6.70
CA ILE A 350 25.92 -0.63 7.50
C ILE A 350 25.89 -0.26 8.98
N GLU A 351 26.25 0.97 9.34
CA GLU A 351 26.22 1.46 10.73
C GLU A 351 24.80 1.41 11.31
N ALA A 352 23.81 1.93 10.59
CA ALA A 352 22.41 1.91 11.02
C ALA A 352 21.86 0.49 11.17
N THR A 353 22.21 -0.42 10.24
CA THR A 353 21.77 -1.82 10.30
C THR A 353 22.43 -2.55 11.46
N ARG A 354 23.73 -2.34 11.66
CA ARG A 354 24.45 -2.93 12.80
C ARG A 354 23.84 -2.48 14.12
N PHE A 355 23.57 -1.18 14.26
CA PHE A 355 22.88 -0.63 15.42
C PHE A 355 21.48 -1.24 15.62
N ALA A 356 20.66 -1.29 14.56
CA ALA A 356 19.29 -1.79 14.64
C ALA A 356 19.21 -3.27 15.08
N TYR A 357 20.18 -4.09 14.69
CA TYR A 357 20.27 -5.49 15.09
C TYR A 357 21.12 -5.72 16.36
N GLY A 358 21.64 -4.66 16.98
CA GLY A 358 22.52 -4.76 18.16
C GLY A 358 23.86 -5.45 17.86
N LEU A 359 24.32 -5.43 16.61
CA LEU A 359 25.60 -6.03 16.18
C LEU A 359 26.81 -5.16 16.55
N ASP A 360 26.57 -3.91 16.92
CA ASP A 360 27.54 -3.01 17.54
C ASP A 360 27.85 -3.38 19.00
N LEU A 361 26.98 -4.17 19.65
CA LEU A 361 27.20 -4.71 20.99
C LEU A 361 28.06 -5.98 21.01
N ILE A 362 28.39 -6.54 19.84
CA ILE A 362 29.16 -7.78 19.73
C ILE A 362 30.64 -7.51 19.99
N GLU A 363 31.17 -8.14 21.03
CA GLU A 363 32.59 -8.18 21.30
C GLU A 363 33.25 -9.27 20.44
N VAL A 364 34.19 -8.86 19.57
CA VAL A 364 35.01 -9.81 18.82
C VAL A 364 36.21 -10.17 19.69
N LEU A 365 36.19 -11.39 20.25
CA LEU A 365 37.33 -11.91 20.98
C LEU A 365 38.46 -12.24 20.00
N PRO A 366 39.68 -11.70 20.20
CA PRO A 366 40.83 -12.06 19.39
C PRO A 366 41.24 -13.53 19.65
N PRO A 367 41.96 -14.18 18.72
CA PRO A 367 42.27 -15.61 18.79
C PRO A 367 42.98 -16.06 20.08
N ASP A 368 43.79 -15.18 20.66
CA ASP A 368 44.52 -15.38 21.92
C ASP A 368 43.61 -15.37 23.17
N GLN A 369 42.36 -14.91 23.03
CA GLN A 369 41.35 -14.86 24.09
C GLN A 369 40.21 -15.86 23.87
N THR A 370 40.22 -16.61 22.77
CA THR A 370 39.29 -17.73 22.59
C THR A 370 39.69 -18.90 23.49
N PRO A 371 38.74 -19.56 24.19
CA PRO A 371 39.01 -20.71 25.06
C PRO A 371 39.45 -21.98 24.30
N ALA A 372 39.73 -21.88 23.01
CA ALA A 372 40.24 -22.97 22.19
C ALA A 372 41.77 -22.90 22.18
N ASN A 373 42.43 -23.99 22.60
CA ASN A 373 43.87 -24.12 22.50
C ASN A 373 44.32 -23.97 21.03
N ASP A 374 45.41 -23.24 20.78
CA ASP A 374 45.98 -23.07 19.42
C ASP A 374 46.33 -24.41 18.75
N PHE A 375 46.60 -25.44 19.54
CA PHE A 375 46.96 -26.77 19.08
C PHE A 375 46.28 -27.87 19.89
N VAL A 376 45.79 -28.89 19.19
CA VAL A 376 45.20 -30.10 19.80
C VAL A 376 46.33 -31.09 20.12
N THR A 377 46.39 -31.56 21.36
CA THR A 377 47.36 -32.57 21.81
C THR A 377 46.85 -34.00 21.59
N ALA A 378 47.77 -34.98 21.50
CA ALA A 378 47.38 -36.38 21.36
C ALA A 378 46.53 -36.88 22.55
N ALA A 379 46.84 -36.42 23.77
CA ALA A 379 46.08 -36.76 24.96
C ALA A 379 44.63 -36.23 24.92
N GLU A 380 44.41 -35.03 24.36
CA GLU A 380 43.07 -34.47 24.17
C GLU A 380 42.26 -35.25 23.11
N ILE A 381 42.92 -35.73 22.05
CA ILE A 381 42.28 -36.59 21.03
C ILE A 381 41.85 -37.92 21.67
N GLU A 382 42.74 -38.56 22.44
CA GLU A 382 42.46 -39.82 23.13
C GLU A 382 41.36 -39.67 24.19
N ALA A 383 41.31 -38.53 24.89
CA ALA A 383 40.29 -38.24 25.89
C ALA A 383 38.91 -37.90 25.29
N ASN A 384 38.82 -37.52 24.01
CA ASN A 384 37.59 -37.08 23.35
C ASN A 384 37.20 -37.94 22.13
N PRO A 385 37.10 -39.26 22.27
CA PRO A 385 36.86 -40.16 21.13
C PRO A 385 35.49 -39.92 20.48
N SER A 386 34.48 -39.49 21.24
CA SER A 386 33.15 -39.14 20.73
C SER A 386 33.17 -37.90 19.83
N THR A 387 33.97 -36.89 20.16
CA THR A 387 34.16 -35.70 19.32
C THR A 387 34.85 -36.08 18.03
N ILE A 388 35.98 -36.79 18.10
CA ILE A 388 36.77 -37.22 16.92
C ILE A 388 35.93 -38.06 15.96
N ARG A 389 35.09 -38.96 16.49
CA ARG A 389 34.16 -39.79 15.70
C ARG A 389 33.02 -39.00 15.04
N ASN A 390 32.83 -37.74 15.37
CA ASN A 390 31.70 -36.91 14.91
C ASN A 390 32.14 -35.56 14.33
N ILE A 391 33.45 -35.35 14.08
CA ILE A 391 33.95 -34.16 13.40
C ILE A 391 33.41 -34.15 11.97
N ARG A 392 32.58 -33.15 11.67
CA ARG A 392 31.99 -33.00 10.34
C ARG A 392 33.03 -32.50 9.35
N LEU A 393 33.42 -33.38 8.43
CA LEU A 393 34.30 -33.09 7.29
C LEU A 393 33.51 -32.68 6.05
N TRP A 394 32.27 -33.15 5.91
CA TRP A 394 31.41 -32.83 4.77
C TRP A 394 30.68 -31.48 4.92
N ASP A 395 30.59 -30.70 3.84
CA ASP A 395 29.61 -29.62 3.68
C ASP A 395 28.39 -30.16 2.92
N HIS A 396 27.19 -29.80 3.36
CA HIS A 396 25.92 -30.27 2.79
C HIS A 396 25.77 -29.97 1.28
N ARG A 397 26.26 -28.82 0.79
CA ARG A 397 26.09 -28.39 -0.61
C ARG A 397 26.85 -29.26 -1.62
N PRO A 398 28.17 -29.49 -1.47
CA PRO A 398 28.90 -30.38 -2.38
C PRO A 398 28.53 -31.86 -2.17
N LEU A 399 28.12 -32.26 -0.96
CA LEU A 399 27.66 -33.62 -0.71
C LEU A 399 26.36 -33.92 -1.47
N LEU A 400 25.39 -32.99 -1.47
CA LEU A 400 24.15 -33.12 -2.22
C LEU A 400 24.40 -33.41 -3.70
N GLN A 401 25.28 -32.64 -4.35
CA GLN A 401 25.65 -32.85 -5.75
C GLN A 401 26.23 -34.25 -6.01
N THR A 402 27.02 -34.77 -5.06
CA THR A 402 27.61 -36.10 -5.16
C THR A 402 26.56 -37.19 -4.99
N ILE A 403 25.64 -37.01 -4.05
CA ILE A 403 24.51 -37.93 -3.81
C ILE A 403 23.59 -37.95 -5.03
N ASP A 404 23.20 -36.80 -5.58
CA ASP A 404 22.39 -36.72 -6.81
C ASP A 404 23.04 -37.46 -7.97
N GLN A 405 24.35 -37.28 -8.18
CA GLN A 405 25.04 -37.93 -9.28
C GLN A 405 25.10 -39.46 -9.14
N ARG A 406 25.22 -39.97 -7.91
CA ARG A 406 25.53 -41.40 -7.66
C ARG A 406 24.32 -42.21 -7.21
N GLN A 407 23.41 -41.62 -6.45
CA GLN A 407 22.35 -42.30 -5.70
C GLN A 407 20.94 -41.98 -6.20
N THR A 408 20.78 -41.13 -7.23
CA THR A 408 19.46 -40.91 -7.85
C THR A 408 18.90 -42.20 -8.44
N ILE A 409 19.72 -42.98 -9.17
CA ILE A 409 19.45 -44.34 -9.69
C ILE A 409 18.27 -44.44 -10.68
N ARG A 410 17.24 -43.58 -10.56
CA ARG A 410 16.06 -43.45 -11.41
C ARG A 410 15.79 -41.97 -11.66
N PRO A 411 15.46 -41.58 -12.91
CA PRO A 411 15.34 -40.17 -13.29
C PRO A 411 14.14 -39.43 -12.67
N PHE A 412 13.19 -40.15 -12.06
CA PHE A 412 12.01 -39.55 -11.41
C PHE A 412 12.20 -39.36 -9.89
N TYR A 413 13.39 -39.64 -9.38
CA TYR A 413 13.78 -39.31 -8.01
C TYR A 413 14.83 -38.21 -8.03
N ASP A 414 14.79 -37.34 -7.03
CA ASP A 414 15.77 -36.28 -6.79
C ASP A 414 16.05 -36.17 -5.28
N PHE A 415 17.19 -35.57 -4.91
CA PHE A 415 17.46 -35.16 -3.53
C PHE A 415 17.37 -33.64 -3.45
N LEU A 416 16.62 -33.12 -2.47
CA LEU A 416 16.40 -31.67 -2.32
C LEU A 416 17.41 -31.02 -1.37
N ASP A 417 17.79 -31.75 -0.32
CA ASP A 417 18.68 -31.28 0.72
C ASP A 417 19.49 -32.42 1.35
N VAL A 418 20.41 -32.01 2.23
CA VAL A 418 21.20 -32.91 3.07
C VAL A 418 21.19 -32.35 4.48
N ASP A 419 20.57 -33.08 5.39
CA ASP A 419 20.43 -32.71 6.79
C ASP A 419 21.46 -33.41 7.67
N VAL A 420 21.71 -32.83 8.85
CA VAL A 420 22.66 -33.36 9.83
C VAL A 420 21.91 -33.83 11.06
N ASP A 421 22.10 -35.10 11.42
CA ASP A 421 21.41 -35.71 12.55
C ASP A 421 22.31 -36.76 13.25
N ARG A 422 21.84 -37.37 14.34
CA ARG A 422 22.61 -38.30 15.19
C ARG A 422 21.83 -39.59 15.47
N TYR A 423 22.45 -40.72 15.16
CA TYR A 423 21.87 -42.05 15.37
C TYR A 423 22.83 -42.95 16.14
N VAL A 424 22.30 -43.95 16.84
CA VAL A 424 23.11 -45.00 17.46
C VAL A 424 23.42 -46.06 16.41
N ILE A 425 24.68 -46.19 16.05
CA ILE A 425 25.17 -47.15 15.03
C ILE A 425 26.30 -47.95 15.69
N ASP A 426 26.22 -49.28 15.62
CA ASP A 426 27.13 -50.19 16.34
C ASP A 426 27.25 -49.91 17.85
N GLY A 427 26.16 -49.44 18.48
CA GLY A 427 26.12 -49.12 19.92
C GLY A 427 26.74 -47.77 20.31
N GLU A 428 27.22 -46.97 19.34
CA GLU A 428 27.82 -45.66 19.57
C GLU A 428 26.99 -44.55 18.92
N LEU A 429 26.91 -43.37 19.56
CA LEU A 429 26.22 -42.22 18.98
C LEU A 429 27.08 -41.59 17.86
N ARG A 430 26.55 -41.62 16.64
CA ARG A 430 27.21 -41.22 15.41
C ARG A 430 26.42 -40.12 14.71
N GLN A 431 27.10 -39.04 14.38
CA GLN A 431 26.57 -37.97 13.56
C GLN A 431 26.66 -38.38 12.10
N VAL A 432 25.55 -38.23 11.38
CA VAL A 432 25.39 -38.61 9.99
C VAL A 432 24.77 -37.45 9.21
N MET A 433 24.98 -37.49 7.91
CA MET A 433 24.26 -36.68 6.94
C MET A 433 23.23 -37.55 6.22
N LEU A 434 22.01 -37.04 6.11
CA LEU A 434 20.85 -37.73 5.58
C LEU A 434 20.32 -36.99 4.37
N ALA A 435 19.98 -37.73 3.32
CA ALA A 435 19.31 -37.19 2.15
C ALA A 435 18.14 -38.12 1.79
N PRO A 436 16.89 -37.73 2.09
CA PRO A 436 15.72 -38.52 1.68
C PRO A 436 15.58 -38.48 0.16
N ARG A 437 15.25 -39.62 -0.44
CA ARG A 437 15.05 -39.69 -1.89
C ARG A 437 13.61 -39.33 -2.22
N GLU A 438 13.41 -38.11 -2.72
CA GLU A 438 12.09 -37.57 -3.03
C GLU A 438 11.65 -37.85 -4.46
N LEU A 439 10.34 -37.93 -4.67
CA LEU A 439 9.76 -38.12 -5.99
C LEU A 439 9.64 -36.77 -6.71
N ASN A 440 10.15 -36.70 -7.94
CA ASN A 440 9.90 -35.59 -8.85
C ASN A 440 9.07 -36.05 -10.06
N PRO A 441 7.72 -35.89 -10.02
CA PRO A 441 6.85 -36.29 -11.12
C PRO A 441 7.06 -35.49 -12.41
N ALA A 442 7.74 -34.34 -12.36
CA ALA A 442 8.03 -33.53 -13.54
C ALA A 442 9.20 -34.11 -14.36
N SER A 443 10.06 -34.92 -13.74
CA SER A 443 11.17 -35.61 -14.41
C SER A 443 10.75 -36.89 -15.14
N LEU A 444 9.46 -37.27 -15.04
CA LEU A 444 8.89 -38.31 -15.88
C LEU A 444 8.81 -37.85 -17.35
N PRO A 445 9.05 -38.74 -18.34
CA PRO A 445 8.77 -38.47 -19.75
C PRO A 445 7.37 -37.92 -19.98
N GLU A 446 7.18 -36.99 -20.93
CA GLU A 446 5.89 -36.30 -21.15
C GLU A 446 4.71 -37.26 -21.36
N ASP A 447 4.94 -38.37 -22.07
CA ASP A 447 3.97 -39.44 -22.30
C ASP A 447 3.61 -40.23 -21.03
N ALA A 448 4.52 -40.26 -20.05
CA ALA A 448 4.33 -40.89 -18.75
C ALA A 448 3.73 -39.94 -17.69
N GLN A 449 3.54 -38.65 -17.98
CA GLN A 449 2.97 -37.65 -17.05
C GLN A 449 1.42 -37.68 -16.98
N SER A 450 0.82 -38.86 -17.13
CA SER A 450 -0.64 -39.03 -17.03
C SER A 450 -1.14 -38.79 -15.59
N TRP A 451 -2.44 -38.46 -15.46
CA TRP A 451 -3.08 -38.33 -14.14
C TRP A 451 -2.92 -39.61 -13.30
N VAL A 452 -3.04 -40.79 -13.93
CA VAL A 452 -2.89 -42.09 -13.26
C VAL A 452 -1.48 -42.23 -12.69
N ASN A 453 -0.44 -41.89 -13.47
CA ASN A 453 0.93 -41.99 -13.00
C ASN A 453 1.23 -41.00 -11.87
N LYS A 454 0.76 -39.76 -11.98
CA LYS A 454 0.97 -38.71 -10.95
C LYS A 454 0.17 -38.91 -9.67
N ARG A 455 -0.92 -39.68 -9.70
CA ARG A 455 -1.85 -39.80 -8.55
C ARG A 455 -1.97 -41.21 -7.99
N LEU A 456 -1.64 -42.26 -8.75
CA LEU A 456 -1.85 -43.65 -8.36
C LEU A 456 -0.58 -44.53 -8.42
N GLN A 457 0.39 -44.23 -9.30
CA GLN A 457 1.65 -45.00 -9.36
C GLN A 457 2.80 -44.31 -8.61
N PHE A 458 3.23 -43.15 -9.09
CA PHE A 458 4.31 -42.37 -8.51
C PHE A 458 3.72 -41.41 -7.47
N THR A 459 3.61 -41.88 -6.23
CA THR A 459 2.91 -41.16 -5.15
C THR A 459 3.81 -40.69 -4.02
N HIS A 460 5.02 -41.24 -3.90
CA HIS A 460 5.95 -40.99 -2.81
C HIS A 460 7.40 -41.21 -3.26
N GLY A 461 8.33 -40.59 -2.56
CA GLY A 461 9.76 -40.87 -2.61
C GLY A 461 10.09 -42.25 -2.05
N PHE A 462 11.29 -42.77 -2.32
CA PHE A 462 11.68 -44.11 -1.87
C PHE A 462 13.16 -44.23 -1.53
N GLY A 463 13.40 -44.43 -0.23
CA GLY A 463 14.70 -44.66 0.36
C GLY A 463 15.35 -43.41 0.93
N LEU A 464 16.51 -43.62 1.53
CA LEU A 464 17.31 -42.64 2.23
C LEU A 464 18.77 -42.92 1.90
N VAL A 465 19.55 -41.88 1.69
CA VAL A 465 21.00 -42.00 1.63
C VAL A 465 21.56 -41.48 2.95
N MET A 466 22.40 -42.28 3.60
CA MET A 466 23.02 -41.93 4.88
C MET A 466 24.54 -42.01 4.74
N VAL A 467 25.22 -40.94 5.17
CA VAL A 467 26.68 -40.79 5.08
C VAL A 467 27.22 -40.39 6.46
N PRO A 468 28.21 -41.07 7.05
CA PRO A 468 28.91 -40.57 8.24
C PRO A 468 29.58 -39.23 7.96
N VAL A 469 29.49 -38.30 8.91
CA VAL A 469 30.03 -36.95 8.69
C VAL A 469 31.54 -36.87 8.58
N ASN A 470 32.26 -37.91 9.01
CA ASN A 470 33.70 -37.89 9.24
C ASN A 470 34.50 -38.96 8.45
N GLU A 471 33.86 -39.69 7.53
CA GLU A 471 34.54 -40.74 6.76
C GLU A 471 34.54 -40.44 5.27
N VAL A 472 35.68 -40.75 4.65
CA VAL A 472 35.96 -40.55 3.23
C VAL A 472 36.54 -41.86 2.69
N VAL A 473 36.04 -42.34 1.56
CA VAL A 473 36.59 -43.51 0.86
C VAL A 473 37.69 -43.09 -0.12
N GLN A 474 38.25 -44.04 -0.87
CA GLN A 474 39.21 -43.71 -1.93
C GLN A 474 38.61 -42.69 -2.91
N GLU A 475 39.47 -41.85 -3.48
CA GLU A 475 39.09 -40.80 -4.45
C GLU A 475 38.29 -39.62 -3.87
N GLY A 476 38.17 -39.51 -2.53
CA GLY A 476 37.53 -38.35 -1.90
C GLY A 476 36.01 -38.40 -1.91
N LEU A 477 35.41 -39.59 -2.06
CA LEU A 477 33.97 -39.79 -2.06
C LEU A 477 33.44 -40.08 -0.64
N PRO A 478 32.15 -39.81 -0.37
CA PRO A 478 31.51 -40.21 0.88
C PRO A 478 31.44 -41.74 1.00
N ARG A 479 31.67 -42.26 2.21
CA ARG A 479 31.22 -43.61 2.56
C ARG A 479 29.70 -43.58 2.73
N TYR A 480 29.00 -44.62 2.30
CA TYR A 480 27.57 -44.74 2.56
C TYR A 480 27.33 -45.75 3.68
N PHE A 481 26.53 -45.35 4.67
CA PHE A 481 25.90 -46.25 5.64
C PHE A 481 24.62 -46.84 5.06
N ILE A 482 23.86 -46.04 4.32
CA ILE A 482 22.67 -46.49 3.58
C ILE A 482 22.74 -45.94 2.15
N GLU A 483 22.54 -46.80 1.17
CA GLU A 483 22.54 -46.45 -0.25
C GLU A 483 21.61 -47.35 -1.09
N GLY A 484 21.40 -47.00 -2.35
CA GLY A 484 20.70 -47.86 -3.31
C GLY A 484 19.18 -47.74 -3.38
N ILE A 485 18.59 -48.53 -4.28
CA ILE A 485 17.14 -48.79 -4.44
C ILE A 485 16.96 -50.29 -4.77
N PRO A 486 16.37 -51.11 -3.87
CA PRO A 486 15.93 -50.74 -2.52
C PRO A 486 17.08 -50.28 -1.62
N PRO A 487 16.83 -49.39 -0.63
CA PRO A 487 17.88 -48.93 0.26
C PRO A 487 18.42 -50.09 1.08
N SER A 488 19.75 -50.19 1.15
CA SER A 488 20.47 -51.22 1.89
C SER A 488 21.56 -50.57 2.73
N GLY A 489 21.76 -51.06 3.95
CA GLY A 489 22.67 -50.43 4.89
C GLY A 489 22.32 -50.72 6.34
N ASP A 490 23.11 -50.15 7.25
CA ASP A 490 22.84 -50.11 8.70
C ASP A 490 22.76 -48.65 9.14
N PRO A 491 21.73 -48.22 9.89
CA PRO A 491 20.57 -48.99 10.37
C PRO A 491 19.63 -49.49 9.26
N GLU A 492 18.99 -50.64 9.49
CA GLU A 492 17.95 -51.17 8.60
C GLU A 492 16.74 -50.22 8.55
N ILE A 493 16.28 -49.91 7.34
CA ILE A 493 15.10 -49.06 7.14
C ILE A 493 13.85 -49.94 7.06
N GLU A 494 13.05 -49.94 8.12
CA GLU A 494 11.76 -50.66 8.15
C GLU A 494 10.74 -50.09 7.14
N GLN A 495 10.70 -48.75 6.98
CA GLN A 495 9.78 -48.07 6.08
C GLN A 495 10.52 -47.05 5.18
N PRO A 496 10.88 -47.44 3.95
CA PRO A 496 11.64 -46.56 3.06
C PRO A 496 10.78 -45.52 2.31
N ARG A 497 9.46 -45.46 2.52
CA ARG A 497 8.57 -44.55 1.80
C ARG A 497 8.62 -43.13 2.39
N VAL A 498 8.83 -42.13 1.53
CA VAL A 498 8.88 -40.70 1.90
C VAL A 498 7.68 -39.98 1.28
N TYR A 499 6.77 -39.45 2.10
CA TYR A 499 5.47 -38.89 1.67
C TYR A 499 5.40 -37.36 1.69
#